data_AF-X7ZW10-F1
#
_entry.id   AF-X7ZW10-F1
#
_cell.length_a   1.000
_cell.length_b   1.000
_cell.length_c   1.000
_cell.angle_alpha   90.00
_cell.angle_beta   90.00
_cell.angle_gamma   90.00
#
_symmetry.space_group_name_H-M   'P 1'
#
loop_
_entity.id
_entity.type
_entity.pdbx_description
1 polymer ?
#
loop_
_entity_poly.entity_id
_entity_poly.type
_entity_poly.pdbx_seq_one_letter_code
_entity_poly.pdbx_strand_id
1 'polypeptide(L)' 'MKFVDEFRDPAAARKLIGAIELLSSGDEHFKFMEVCGGHTHTIYRHGIEHLLPENVELVHGPGVRCV' A
#
# COMPACT_ATOMS: atom_id res chain seq x y z
N MET A 1 -15.23 16.06 -7.97
CA MET A 1 -13.79 16.13 -7.62
C MET A 1 -13.06 15.38 -8.73
N LYS A 2 -12.28 16.07 -9.58
CA LYS A 2 -11.58 15.41 -10.70
C LYS A 2 -10.63 14.35 -10.12
N PHE A 3 -10.58 13.16 -10.73
CA PHE A 3 -9.72 12.02 -10.38
C PHE A 3 -10.11 11.09 -9.22
N VAL A 4 -11.20 11.36 -8.47
CA VAL A 4 -11.60 10.46 -7.36
C VAL A 4 -11.97 9.06 -7.87
N ASP A 5 -12.75 8.98 -8.94
CA ASP A 5 -13.23 7.70 -9.47
C ASP A 5 -12.12 6.92 -10.20
N GLU A 6 -11.17 7.64 -10.81
CA GLU A 6 -10.04 7.06 -11.55
C GLU A 6 -9.03 6.39 -10.61
N PHE A 7 -8.72 7.00 -9.47
CA PHE A 7 -7.82 6.41 -8.47
C PHE A 7 -8.53 5.46 -7.50
N ARG A 8 -9.86 5.36 -7.54
CA ARG A 8 -10.66 4.42 -6.75
C ARG A 8 -11.22 3.28 -7.61
N ASP A 9 -10.45 2.81 -8.59
CA ASP A 9 -10.81 1.65 -9.40
C ASP A 9 -10.26 0.34 -8.78
N PRO A 10 -11.14 -0.59 -8.36
CA PRO A 10 -10.70 -1.89 -7.85
C PRO A 10 -10.02 -2.77 -8.93
N ALA A 11 -10.30 -2.58 -10.21
CA ALA A 11 -9.63 -3.30 -11.28
C ALA A 11 -8.18 -2.85 -11.46
N ALA A 12 -7.93 -1.53 -11.43
CA ALA A 12 -6.58 -0.97 -11.39
C ALA A 12 -5.80 -1.46 -10.16
N ALA A 13 -6.43 -1.46 -8.97
CA ALA A 13 -5.80 -1.93 -7.74
C ALA A 13 -5.33 -3.40 -7.83
N ARG A 14 -6.18 -4.29 -8.36
CA ARG A 14 -5.82 -5.71 -8.57
C ARG A 14 -4.64 -5.87 -9.54
N LYS A 15 -4.59 -5.07 -10.61
CA LYS A 15 -3.45 -5.09 -11.55
C LYS A 15 -2.15 -4.67 -10.87
N LEU A 16 -2.21 -3.67 -9.99
CA LEU A 16 -1.04 -3.22 -9.23
C LEU A 16 -0.55 -4.29 -8.26
N ILE A 17 -1.45 -4.98 -7.56
CA ILE A 17 -1.08 -6.10 -6.67
C ILE A 17 -0.35 -7.19 -7.44
N GLY A 18 -0.88 -7.64 -8.58
CA GLY A 18 -0.21 -8.66 -9.40
C GLY A 18 1.15 -8.21 -9.95
N ALA A 19 1.33 -6.92 -10.24
CA ALA A 19 2.63 -6.38 -10.62
C ALA A 19 3.62 -6.37 -9.44
N ILE A 20 3.15 -6.04 -8.23
CA ILE A 20 3.96 -6.08 -7.01
C ILE A 20 4.40 -7.53 -6.73
N GLU A 21 3.48 -8.49 -6.79
CA GLU A 21 3.79 -9.92 -6.60
C GLU A 21 4.84 -10.43 -7.59
N LEU A 22 4.76 -10.01 -8.86
CA LEU A 22 5.74 -10.39 -9.88
C LEU A 22 7.12 -9.78 -9.61
N LEU A 23 7.16 -8.51 -9.15
CA LEU A 23 8.40 -7.83 -8.82
C LEU A 23 9.02 -8.31 -7.50
N SER A 24 8.19 -8.80 -6.59
CA SER A 24 8.59 -9.31 -5.29
C SER A 24 8.70 -10.83 -5.26
N SER A 25 8.78 -11.52 -6.41
CA SER A 25 8.83 -12.99 -6.46
C SER A 25 10.15 -13.61 -5.99
N GLY A 26 11.12 -12.80 -5.54
CA GLY A 26 12.41 -13.24 -5.01
C GLY A 26 12.39 -13.45 -3.49
N ASP A 27 13.48 -14.00 -2.96
CA ASP A 27 13.68 -14.21 -1.52
C ASP A 27 14.03 -12.92 -0.75
N GLU A 28 14.02 -11.77 -1.41
CA GLU A 28 14.31 -10.49 -0.79
C GLU A 28 13.11 -9.99 0.02
N HIS A 29 13.39 -9.56 1.25
CA HIS A 29 12.41 -8.90 2.11
C HIS A 29 12.48 -7.38 1.93
N PHE A 30 11.38 -6.80 1.46
CA PHE A 30 11.26 -5.36 1.26
C PHE A 30 10.53 -4.73 2.45
N LYS A 31 11.10 -3.65 2.99
CA LYS A 31 10.48 -2.87 4.06
C LYS A 31 10.22 -1.46 3.57
N PHE A 32 8.95 -1.07 3.49
CA PHE A 32 8.56 0.27 3.09
C PHE A 32 8.05 1.05 4.29
N MET A 33 8.77 2.11 4.66
CA MET A 33 8.35 2.97 5.76
C MET A 33 7.48 4.11 5.24
N GLU A 34 6.29 4.25 5.82
CA GLU A 34 5.42 5.39 5.58
C GLU A 34 5.57 6.43 6.71
N VAL A 35 5.46 7.72 6.39
CA VAL A 35 5.77 8.84 7.33
C VAL A 35 4.57 9.80 7.45
N CYS A 36 3.43 9.51 6.82
CA CYS A 36 2.27 10.37 6.76
C CYS A 36 1.06 9.71 7.42
N GLY A 37 0.55 10.29 8.51
CA GLY A 37 -0.60 9.72 9.23
C GLY A 37 -1.85 9.44 8.37
N GLY A 38 -2.01 10.15 7.24
CA GLY A 38 -3.10 9.91 6.28
C GLY A 38 -2.95 8.59 5.49
N HIS A 39 -1.71 8.18 5.20
CA HIS A 39 -1.42 6.89 4.59
C HIS A 39 -1.63 5.76 5.59
N THR A 40 -1.19 5.90 6.85
CA THR A 40 -1.49 4.94 7.92
C THR A 40 -2.99 4.62 7.94
N HIS A 41 -3.84 5.66 8.00
CA HIS A 41 -5.28 5.49 8.07
C HIS A 41 -5.85 4.77 6.85
N THR A 42 -5.36 5.09 5.66
CA THR A 42 -5.82 4.50 4.39
C THR A 42 -5.40 3.03 4.28
N ILE A 43 -4.15 2.72 4.65
CA ILE A 43 -3.58 1.37 4.65
C ILE A 43 -4.40 0.46 5.58
N TYR A 44 -4.66 0.91 6.81
CA TYR A 44 -5.49 0.16 7.77
C TYR A 44 -6.95 0.04 7.32
N ARG A 45 -7.57 1.13 6.85
CA ARG A 45 -8.97 1.13 6.43
C ARG A 45 -9.23 0.15 5.28
N HIS A 46 -8.29 0.03 4.34
CA HIS A 46 -8.44 -0.83 3.17
C HIS A 46 -7.71 -2.17 3.30
N GLY A 47 -7.05 -2.44 4.44
CA GLY A 47 -6.36 -3.70 4.70
C GLY A 47 -5.25 -3.99 3.69
N ILE A 48 -4.54 -2.96 3.22
CA ILE A 48 -3.53 -3.09 2.15
C ILE A 48 -2.42 -4.06 2.56
N GLU A 49 -2.07 -4.09 3.85
CA GLU A 49 -1.07 -5.03 4.41
C GLU A 49 -1.41 -6.50 4.15
N HIS A 50 -2.70 -6.86 4.11
CA HIS A 50 -3.13 -8.24 3.85
C HIS A 50 -3.20 -8.58 2.36
N LEU A 51 -3.12 -7.58 1.48
CA LEU A 51 -3.13 -7.76 0.02
C LEU A 51 -1.72 -7.86 -0.55
N LEU A 52 -0.71 -7.51 0.24
CA LEU A 52 0.69 -7.57 -0.16
C LEU A 52 1.26 -8.97 0.14
N PRO A 53 2.25 -9.42 -0.66
CA PRO A 53 2.94 -10.67 -0.41
C PRO A 53 3.77 -10.60 0.88
N GLU A 54 3.98 -11.74 1.54
CA GLU A 54 4.62 -11.82 2.87
C GLU A 54 6.05 -11.25 2.91
N ASN A 55 6.70 -11.13 1.76
CA ASN A 55 8.02 -10.56 1.65
C ASN A 55 8.03 -9.02 1.56
N VAL A 56 6.86 -8.38 1.51
CA VAL A 56 6.70 -6.91 1.49
C VAL A 56 6.04 -6.46 2.79
N GLU A 57 6.84 -5.86 3.67
CA GLU A 57 6.41 -5.33 4.96
C GLU A 57 6.21 -3.81 4.88
N LEU A 58 5.03 -3.33 5.32
CA LEU A 58 4.78 -1.89 5.50
C LEU A 58 5.08 -1.51 6.95
N VAL A 59 6.03 -0.61 7.15
CA VAL A 59 6.43 -0.10 8.45
C VAL A 59 5.80 1.28 8.66
N HIS A 60 5.04 1.42 9.73
CA HIS A 60 4.46 2.71 10.11
C HIS A 60 5.51 3.52 10.89
N GLY A 61 6.02 4.58 10.27
CA GLY A 61 6.93 5.51 10.93
C GLY A 61 6.24 6.32 12.02
N PRO A 62 6.96 7.22 12.73
CA PRO A 62 6.41 8.08 13.79
C PRO A 62 5.50 9.20 13.23
N GLY A 63 4.77 8.92 12.15
CA GLY A 63 3.97 9.86 11.37
C GLY A 63 3.07 10.69 12.27
N VAL A 64 3.37 11.98 12.34
CA VAL A 64 2.43 12.97 12.87
C VAL A 64 1.20 12.96 11.95
N ARG A 65 0.00 13.05 12.54
CA ARG A 65 -1.22 13.19 11.74
C ARG A 65 -1.07 14.47 10.91
N CYS A 66 -0.97 14.35 9.59
CA CYS A 66 -1.19 15.47 8.67
C CYS A 66 -2.67 15.84 8.81
N VAL A 67 -2.98 16.67 9.82
CA VAL A 67 -4.27 17.34 9.96
C VAL A 67 -4.28 18.55 9.04
#